data_AF-A0AAN8WUD9-F1
#
_entry.id   AF-A0AAN8WUD9-F1
#
_cell.length_a   1.000
_cell.length_b   1.000
_cell.length_c   1.000
_cell.angle_alpha   90.00
_cell.angle_beta   90.00
_cell.angle_gamma   90.00
#
_symmetry.space_group_name_H-M   'P 1'
#
loop_
_entity.id
_entity.type
_entity.pdbx_description
1 polymer ?
#
loop_
_entity_poly.entity_id
_entity_poly.type
_entity_poly.pdbx_seq_one_letter_code
_entity_poly.pdbx_strand_id
1 'polypeptide(L)'
;VTRWQFGIIALLLTWLHLINTLNQLPMLSVFMPLTGSFAKSFFKVIFYIIMIVFVFAFIFHLLLKNQEGFSTVPQAMVKAIVWMLGDLGYDDTFLDKEKVLYYPVMVNIFFVMFVTILGGFIANLVITQPANKLESFRDKASFHRAASRTQLFLKLDVCFPFFRKRRMAGKYIEDESRNLDSNYLTKKLLMLDAKEDIQPEEDSASLQVQLEELQKIFTQFLAQHNEFREEIRDMKYQINTISKALLE
;
A
#
# COMPACT_ATOMS: atom_id res chain seq x y z
N VAL A 1 -38.59 5.05 13.02
CA VAL A 1 -37.23 5.63 13.14
C VAL A 1 -36.14 4.63 12.72
N THR A 2 -36.17 3.39 13.22
CA THR A 2 -35.18 2.34 12.89
C THR A 2 -35.05 2.07 11.38
N ARG A 3 -36.16 1.99 10.63
CA ARG A 3 -36.12 1.80 9.15
C ARG A 3 -35.29 2.86 8.42
N TRP A 4 -35.37 4.11 8.86
CA TRP A 4 -34.60 5.22 8.28
C TRP A 4 -33.11 5.13 8.62
N GLN A 5 -32.77 4.72 9.85
CA GLN A 5 -31.38 4.49 10.27
C GLN A 5 -30.73 3.40 9.42
N PHE A 6 -31.42 2.27 9.21
CA PHE A 6 -30.92 1.21 8.34
C PHE A 6 -30.81 1.66 6.87
N GLY A 7 -31.74 2.48 6.38
CA GLY A 7 -31.66 3.04 5.03
C GLY A 7 -30.41 3.91 4.80
N ILE A 8 -30.06 4.75 5.78
CA ILE A 8 -28.85 5.60 5.73
C ILE A 8 -27.58 4.76 5.74
N ILE A 9 -27.53 3.73 6.60
CA ILE A 9 -26.40 2.81 6.67
C ILE A 9 -26.26 2.02 5.36
N ALA A 10 -27.36 1.50 4.81
CA ALA A 10 -27.36 0.80 3.53
C ALA A 10 -26.91 1.70 2.37
N LEU A 11 -27.33 2.95 2.36
CA LEU A 11 -26.87 3.95 1.39
C LEU A 11 -25.35 4.15 1.48
N LEU A 12 -24.82 4.37 2.70
CA LEU A 12 -23.39 4.52 2.94
C LEU A 12 -22.60 3.29 2.47
N LEU A 13 -23.04 2.08 2.85
CA LEU A 13 -22.39 0.83 2.44
C LEU A 13 -22.41 0.64 0.92
N THR A 14 -23.51 1.03 0.26
CA THR A 14 -23.64 0.94 -1.20
C THR A 14 -22.62 1.86 -1.89
N TRP A 15 -22.46 3.10 -1.41
CA TRP A 15 -21.43 4.02 -1.94
C TRP A 15 -20.00 3.55 -1.66
N LEU A 16 -19.72 3.01 -0.47
CA LEU A 16 -18.40 2.43 -0.17
C LEU A 16 -18.11 1.21 -1.04
N HIS A 17 -19.10 0.36 -1.28
CA HIS A 17 -18.99 -0.78 -2.18
C HIS A 17 -18.73 -0.31 -3.62
N LEU A 18 -19.42 0.72 -4.08
CA LEU A 18 -19.20 1.32 -5.40
C LEU A 18 -17.77 1.85 -5.54
N ILE A 19 -17.25 2.58 -4.55
CA ILE A 19 -15.86 3.08 -4.54
C ILE A 19 -14.86 1.92 -4.60
N ASN A 20 -15.11 0.84 -3.84
CA ASN A 20 -14.26 -0.34 -3.88
C ASN A 20 -14.28 -1.04 -5.25
N THR A 21 -15.44 -1.12 -5.89
CA THR A 21 -15.59 -1.67 -7.25
C THR A 21 -14.90 -0.80 -8.29
N LEU A 22 -14.96 0.54 -8.16
CA LEU A 22 -14.20 1.46 -9.02
C LEU A 22 -12.69 1.31 -8.84
N ASN A 23 -12.21 1.08 -7.62
CA ASN A 23 -10.78 0.85 -7.34
C ASN A 23 -10.24 -0.46 -7.93
N GLN A 24 -11.10 -1.43 -8.28
CA GLN A 24 -10.70 -2.65 -9.00
C GLN A 24 -10.45 -2.41 -10.49
N LEU A 25 -10.87 -1.27 -11.03
CA LEU A 25 -10.57 -0.92 -12.41
C LEU A 25 -9.08 -0.54 -12.52
N PRO A 26 -8.30 -1.17 -13.41
CA PRO A 26 -6.85 -0.94 -13.51
C PRO A 26 -6.49 0.49 -13.96
N MET A 27 -7.47 1.25 -14.50
CA MET A 27 -7.30 2.67 -14.83
C MET A 27 -7.29 3.57 -13.58
N LEU A 28 -8.10 3.23 -12.55
CA LEU A 28 -8.25 4.02 -11.32
C LEU A 28 -7.32 3.52 -10.20
N SER A 29 -7.00 2.23 -10.19
CA SER A 29 -6.13 1.57 -9.19
C SER A 29 -4.71 2.17 -9.10
N VAL A 30 -4.21 2.78 -10.18
CA VAL A 30 -2.86 3.38 -10.25
C VAL A 30 -2.71 4.61 -9.34
N PHE A 31 -3.80 5.30 -9.05
CA PHE A 31 -3.78 6.55 -8.28
C PHE A 31 -3.96 6.33 -6.77
N MET A 32 -4.50 5.20 -6.35
CA MET A 32 -4.60 4.87 -4.93
C MET A 32 -4.63 3.34 -4.77
N PRO A 33 -3.51 2.68 -4.38
CA PRO A 33 -3.53 1.28 -4.04
C PRO A 33 -4.20 1.12 -2.67
N LEU A 34 -5.52 1.29 -2.60
CA LEU A 34 -6.35 0.87 -1.48
C LEU A 34 -6.54 -0.65 -1.53
N THR A 35 -5.43 -1.37 -1.76
CA THR A 35 -5.38 -2.82 -1.60
C THR A 35 -5.63 -3.12 -0.13
N GLY A 36 -6.34 -4.21 0.18
CA GLY A 36 -6.67 -4.58 1.57
C GLY A 36 -5.46 -4.65 2.51
N SER A 37 -4.26 -4.85 1.98
CA SER A 37 -2.99 -4.81 2.72
C SER A 37 -2.63 -3.40 3.24
N PHE A 38 -2.81 -2.35 2.43
CA PHE A 38 -2.57 -0.96 2.86
C PHE A 38 -3.57 -0.53 3.93
N ALA A 39 -4.84 -0.88 3.74
CA ALA A 39 -5.92 -0.60 4.69
C ALA A 39 -5.64 -1.20 6.08
N LYS A 40 -5.19 -2.47 6.16
CA LYS A 40 -4.81 -3.12 7.42
C LYS A 40 -3.69 -2.38 8.16
N SER A 41 -2.64 -1.99 7.43
CA SER A 41 -1.51 -1.24 8.02
C SER A 41 -1.93 0.15 8.50
N PHE A 42 -2.80 0.82 7.75
CA PHE A 42 -3.36 2.12 8.13
C PHE A 42 -4.26 2.03 9.37
N PHE A 43 -5.10 1.00 9.44
CA PHE A 43 -5.98 0.76 10.59
C PHE A 43 -5.20 0.52 11.87
N LYS A 44 -4.04 -0.18 11.78
CA LYS A 44 -3.14 -0.38 12.93
C LYS A 44 -2.66 0.96 13.50
N VAL A 45 -2.27 1.91 12.64
CA VAL A 45 -1.84 3.25 13.06
C VAL A 45 -3.00 4.03 13.69
N ILE A 46 -4.17 4.02 13.06
CA ILE A 46 -5.38 4.67 13.62
C ILE A 46 -5.72 4.10 15.00
N PHE A 47 -5.61 2.79 15.19
CA PHE A 47 -5.90 2.16 16.47
C PHE A 47 -5.00 2.69 17.60
N TYR A 48 -3.71 2.88 17.33
CA TYR A 48 -2.80 3.52 18.28
C TYR A 48 -3.22 4.96 18.62
N ILE A 49 -3.62 5.74 17.61
CA ILE A 49 -4.13 7.11 17.80
C ILE A 49 -5.35 7.13 18.72
N ILE A 50 -6.34 6.27 18.44
CA ILE A 50 -7.59 6.20 19.21
C ILE A 50 -7.29 5.80 20.67
N MET A 51 -6.36 4.89 20.91
CA MET A 51 -5.97 4.50 22.27
C MET A 51 -5.38 5.67 23.07
N ILE A 52 -4.52 6.48 22.46
CA ILE A 52 -3.98 7.69 23.11
C ILE A 52 -5.10 8.68 23.42
N VAL A 53 -5.97 8.95 22.44
CA VAL A 53 -7.13 9.84 22.63
C VAL A 53 -8.04 9.33 23.73
N PHE A 54 -8.27 8.02 23.80
CA PHE A 54 -9.13 7.41 24.82
C PHE A 54 -8.61 7.66 26.24
N VAL A 55 -7.31 7.51 26.46
CA VAL A 55 -6.69 7.77 27.78
C VAL A 55 -6.88 9.24 28.18
N PHE A 56 -6.59 10.18 27.29
CA PHE A 56 -6.76 11.60 27.58
C PHE A 56 -8.24 12.00 27.72
N ALA A 57 -9.14 11.45 26.91
CA ALA A 57 -10.58 11.67 27.03
C ALA A 57 -11.11 11.21 28.40
N PHE A 58 -10.59 10.09 28.92
CA PHE A 58 -10.95 9.62 30.26
C PHE A 58 -10.44 10.56 31.36
N ILE A 59 -9.20 11.06 31.24
CA ILE A 59 -8.64 12.06 32.17
C ILE A 59 -9.49 13.33 32.16
N PHE A 60 -9.85 13.85 30.98
CA PHE A 60 -10.69 15.04 30.86
C PHE A 60 -12.13 14.80 31.35
N HIS A 61 -12.69 13.62 31.15
CA HIS A 61 -14.00 13.28 31.74
C HIS A 61 -13.99 13.39 33.26
N LEU A 62 -12.92 12.94 33.93
CA LEU A 62 -12.78 13.06 35.38
C LEU A 62 -12.56 14.52 35.83
N LEU A 63 -11.75 15.26 35.09
CA LEU A 63 -11.36 16.64 35.43
C LEU A 63 -12.46 17.67 35.11
N LEU A 64 -13.25 17.45 34.06
CA LEU A 64 -14.23 18.39 33.51
C LEU A 64 -15.67 17.86 33.60
N LYS A 65 -15.96 16.93 34.52
CA LYS A 65 -17.29 16.29 34.69
C LYS A 65 -18.45 17.29 34.80
N ASN A 66 -18.18 18.52 35.27
CA ASN A 66 -19.17 19.59 35.42
C ASN A 66 -19.62 20.22 34.09
N GLN A 67 -18.91 19.95 32.99
CA GLN A 67 -19.23 20.51 31.68
C GLN A 67 -20.07 19.53 30.87
N GLU A 68 -21.09 20.04 30.17
CA GLU A 68 -22.00 19.20 29.37
C GLU A 68 -21.25 18.36 28.33
N GLY A 69 -20.22 18.92 27.70
CA GLY A 69 -19.38 18.23 26.72
C GLY A 69 -18.54 17.08 27.27
N PHE A 70 -18.37 17.00 28.59
CA PHE A 70 -17.59 15.97 29.28
C PHE A 70 -18.44 15.19 30.29
N SER A 71 -19.76 15.35 30.29
CA SER A 71 -20.66 14.71 31.26
C SER A 71 -20.67 13.18 31.14
N THR A 72 -20.44 12.65 29.94
CA THR A 72 -20.33 11.22 29.67
C THR A 72 -19.04 10.87 28.94
N VAL A 73 -18.51 9.67 29.17
CA VAL A 73 -17.29 9.17 28.52
C VAL A 73 -17.36 9.22 26.99
N PRO A 74 -18.48 8.82 26.33
CA PRO A 74 -18.59 8.91 24.88
C PRO A 74 -18.54 10.35 24.35
N GLN A 75 -19.15 11.31 25.06
CA GLN A 75 -19.11 12.72 24.68
C GLN A 75 -17.70 13.30 24.83
N ALA A 76 -17.01 12.97 25.93
CA ALA A 76 -15.61 13.36 26.13
C ALA A 76 -14.71 12.80 25.01
N MET A 77 -14.96 11.56 24.56
CA MET A 77 -14.22 10.96 23.46
C MET A 77 -14.48 11.68 22.13
N VAL A 78 -15.73 12.03 21.82
CA VAL A 78 -16.07 12.82 20.63
C VAL A 78 -15.39 14.18 20.69
N LYS A 79 -15.44 14.86 21.85
CA LYS A 79 -14.79 16.17 22.04
C LYS A 79 -13.27 16.08 21.86
N ALA A 80 -12.63 15.03 22.37
CA ALA A 80 -11.19 14.80 22.18
C ALA A 80 -10.81 14.51 20.72
N ILE A 81 -11.68 13.86 19.94
CA ILE A 81 -11.51 13.69 18.49
C ILE A 81 -11.66 15.02 17.75
N VAL A 82 -12.61 15.87 18.15
CA VAL A 82 -12.76 17.22 17.59
C VAL A 82 -11.52 18.07 17.89
N TRP A 83 -11.00 17.99 19.12
CA TRP A 83 -9.74 18.63 19.51
C TRP A 83 -8.55 18.14 18.69
N MET A 84 -8.50 16.85 18.35
CA MET A 84 -7.50 16.30 17.44
C MET A 84 -7.56 16.92 16.04
N LEU A 85 -8.77 17.28 15.58
CA LEU A 85 -8.97 17.90 14.27
C LEU A 85 -8.53 19.36 14.21
N GLY A 86 -8.18 19.96 15.35
CA GLY A 86 -7.70 21.34 15.47
C GLY A 86 -8.74 22.34 15.96
N ASP A 87 -9.98 21.92 16.16
CA ASP A 87 -11.01 22.77 16.77
C ASP A 87 -10.97 22.62 18.29
N LEU A 88 -10.11 23.40 18.94
CA LEU A 88 -9.87 23.31 20.38
C LEU A 88 -10.96 23.98 21.22
N GLY A 89 -11.68 24.99 20.68
CA GLY A 89 -12.72 25.72 21.41
C GLY A 89 -12.31 26.12 22.84
N TYR A 90 -11.08 26.66 22.99
CA TYR A 90 -10.49 26.94 24.30
C TYR A 90 -11.32 27.94 25.09
N ASP A 91 -11.84 28.98 24.43
CA ASP A 91 -12.62 30.03 25.07
C ASP A 91 -13.93 29.49 25.66
N ASP A 92 -14.65 28.67 24.91
CA ASP A 92 -15.93 28.06 25.33
C ASP A 92 -15.78 27.03 26.45
N THR A 93 -14.58 26.42 26.57
CA THR A 93 -14.33 25.35 27.54
C THR A 93 -13.63 25.86 28.80
N PHE A 94 -12.72 26.83 28.68
CA PHE A 94 -11.84 27.25 29.77
C PHE A 94 -12.06 28.69 30.24
N LEU A 95 -12.61 29.57 29.40
CA LEU A 95 -12.84 31.00 29.72
C LEU A 95 -14.30 31.32 30.05
N ASP A 96 -15.20 30.34 29.92
CA ASP A 96 -16.61 30.50 30.24
C ASP A 96 -16.81 30.72 31.75
N LYS A 97 -17.26 31.93 32.12
CA LYS A 97 -17.48 32.34 33.51
C LYS A 97 -18.64 31.61 34.18
N GLU A 98 -19.55 31.04 33.40
CA GLU A 98 -20.70 30.30 33.93
C GLU A 98 -20.33 28.88 34.38
N LYS A 99 -19.21 28.33 33.86
CA LYS A 99 -18.76 26.96 34.15
C LYS A 99 -17.58 26.97 35.11
N VAL A 100 -17.86 26.70 36.39
CA VAL A 100 -16.80 26.62 37.41
C VAL A 100 -15.90 25.41 37.15
N LEU A 101 -14.60 25.68 36.98
CA LEU A 101 -13.55 24.67 36.90
C LEU A 101 -13.03 24.35 38.31
N TYR A 102 -13.16 23.11 38.75
CA TYR A 102 -12.65 22.68 40.06
C TYR A 102 -11.13 22.70 40.15
N TYR A 103 -10.42 22.39 39.06
CA TYR A 103 -8.96 22.29 39.01
C TYR A 103 -8.36 22.97 37.77
N PRO A 104 -8.42 24.31 37.66
CA PRO A 104 -8.05 25.03 36.43
C PRO A 104 -6.58 24.82 36.03
N VAL A 105 -5.66 24.76 37.01
CA VAL A 105 -4.23 24.58 36.75
C VAL A 105 -3.93 23.17 36.22
N MET A 106 -4.46 22.13 36.86
CA MET A 106 -4.24 20.75 36.43
C MET A 106 -4.80 20.49 35.03
N VAL A 107 -6.01 20.99 34.77
CA VAL A 107 -6.67 20.85 33.47
C VAL A 107 -5.83 21.48 32.35
N ASN A 108 -5.32 22.69 32.55
CA ASN A 108 -4.49 23.36 31.55
C ASN A 108 -3.16 22.63 31.30
N ILE A 109 -2.53 22.06 32.33
CA ILE A 109 -1.30 21.27 32.19
C ILE A 109 -1.57 20.02 31.33
N PHE A 110 -2.63 19.26 31.65
CA PHE A 110 -3.00 18.08 30.87
C PHE A 110 -3.42 18.43 29.45
N PHE A 111 -4.06 19.58 29.24
CA PHE A 111 -4.44 20.08 27.92
C PHE A 111 -3.23 20.43 27.05
N VAL A 112 -2.25 21.16 27.57
CA VAL A 112 -1.00 21.47 26.84
C VAL A 112 -0.22 20.19 26.54
N MET A 113 -0.15 19.26 27.50
CA MET A 113 0.48 17.95 27.30
C MET A 113 -0.23 17.16 26.19
N PHE A 114 -1.56 17.12 26.19
CA PHE A 114 -2.37 16.45 25.18
C PHE A 114 -2.11 17.01 23.78
N VAL A 115 -2.16 18.34 23.62
CA VAL A 115 -1.90 19.00 22.32
C VAL A 115 -0.48 18.75 21.84
N THR A 116 0.51 18.77 22.73
CA THR A 116 1.93 18.54 22.38
C THR A 116 2.16 17.09 21.95
N ILE A 117 1.65 16.12 22.71
CA ILE A 117 1.81 14.69 22.41
C ILE A 117 1.06 14.33 21.12
N LEU A 118 -0.21 14.75 20.99
CA LEU A 118 -0.99 14.48 19.78
C LEU A 118 -0.42 15.20 18.56
N GLY A 119 -0.08 16.48 18.68
CA GLY A 119 0.50 17.26 17.60
C GLY A 119 1.83 16.66 17.13
N GLY A 120 2.70 16.29 18.07
CA GLY A 120 3.95 15.58 17.77
C GLY A 120 3.71 14.22 17.10
N PHE A 121 2.72 13.45 17.56
CA PHE A 121 2.38 12.17 16.98
C PHE A 121 1.83 12.32 15.55
N ILE A 122 0.91 13.25 15.32
CA ILE A 122 0.34 13.54 14.00
C ILE A 122 1.41 14.07 13.06
N ALA A 123 2.27 14.99 13.50
CA ALA A 123 3.38 15.50 12.70
C ALA A 123 4.32 14.36 12.28
N ASN A 124 4.66 13.46 13.22
CA ASN A 124 5.46 12.29 12.93
C ASN A 124 4.78 11.37 11.92
N LEU A 125 3.46 11.15 12.01
CA LEU A 125 2.73 10.35 11.03
C LEU A 125 2.66 11.02 9.66
N VAL A 126 2.32 12.30 9.58
CA VAL A 126 2.17 13.02 8.31
C VAL A 126 3.51 13.14 7.57
N ILE A 127 4.61 13.34 8.30
CA ILE A 127 5.94 13.48 7.69
C ILE A 127 6.55 12.11 7.39
N THR A 128 6.49 11.18 8.35
CA THR A 128 7.25 9.91 8.30
C THR A 128 6.50 8.80 7.57
N GLN A 129 5.18 8.72 7.69
CA GLN A 129 4.39 7.62 7.13
C GLN A 129 4.34 7.63 5.59
N PRO A 130 4.01 8.75 4.90
CA PRO A 130 3.93 8.73 3.44
C PRO A 130 5.31 8.69 2.81
N ALA A 131 6.32 9.36 3.38
CA ALA A 131 7.68 9.35 2.84
C ALA A 131 8.26 7.92 2.78
N ASN A 132 8.22 7.21 3.92
CA ASN A 132 8.75 5.85 4.02
C ASN A 132 7.94 4.84 3.20
N LYS A 133 6.61 5.01 3.12
CA LYS A 133 5.77 4.10 2.35
C LYS A 133 5.83 4.37 0.85
N LEU A 134 5.84 5.64 0.41
CA LEU A 134 5.80 6.03 -1.00
C LEU A 134 6.95 5.43 -1.79
N GLU A 135 8.15 5.42 -1.22
CA GLU A 135 9.33 4.84 -1.87
C GLU A 135 9.16 3.34 -2.13
N SER A 136 8.78 2.58 -1.09
CA SER A 136 8.47 1.14 -1.22
C SER A 136 7.27 0.83 -2.14
N PHE A 137 6.30 1.75 -2.25
CA PHE A 137 5.16 1.63 -3.16
C PHE A 137 5.55 1.92 -4.61
N ARG A 138 6.49 2.84 -4.88
CA ARG A 138 6.95 3.17 -6.23
C ARG A 138 7.63 1.99 -6.91
N ASP A 139 8.47 1.26 -6.18
CA ASP A 139 9.18 0.10 -6.71
C ASP A 139 8.20 -1.02 -7.08
N LYS A 140 7.27 -1.34 -6.17
CA LYS A 140 6.23 -2.36 -6.41
C LYS A 140 5.21 -1.96 -7.47
N ALA A 141 4.90 -0.67 -7.58
CA ALA A 141 3.92 -0.18 -8.55
C ALA A 141 4.41 -0.31 -10.00
N SER A 142 5.71 -0.18 -10.26
CA SER A 142 6.26 -0.33 -11.62
C SER A 142 6.02 -1.74 -12.18
N PHE A 143 6.30 -2.77 -11.35
CA PHE A 143 6.05 -4.17 -11.66
C PHE A 143 4.55 -4.49 -11.74
N HIS A 144 3.77 -4.05 -10.73
CA HIS A 144 2.33 -4.29 -10.70
C HIS A 144 1.60 -3.64 -11.88
N ARG A 145 2.07 -2.48 -12.38
CA ARG A 145 1.53 -1.84 -13.59
C ARG A 145 1.77 -2.67 -14.85
N ALA A 146 2.96 -3.26 -15.00
CA ALA A 146 3.26 -4.13 -16.13
C ALA A 146 2.38 -5.40 -16.09
N ALA A 147 2.28 -6.04 -14.92
CA ALA A 147 1.45 -7.24 -14.72
C ALA A 147 -0.06 -6.95 -14.85
N SER A 148 -0.55 -5.81 -14.36
CA SER A 148 -1.97 -5.44 -14.48
C SER A 148 -2.36 -5.18 -15.94
N ARG A 149 -1.46 -4.58 -16.72
CA ARG A 149 -1.68 -4.39 -18.17
C ARG A 149 -1.78 -5.73 -18.88
N THR A 150 -0.88 -6.67 -18.61
CA THR A 150 -0.92 -7.99 -19.25
C THR A 150 -2.16 -8.79 -18.86
N GLN A 151 -2.57 -8.77 -17.59
CA GLN A 151 -3.81 -9.42 -17.14
C GLN A 151 -5.07 -8.81 -17.76
N LEU A 152 -5.12 -7.49 -17.93
CA LEU A 152 -6.24 -6.85 -18.63
C LEU A 152 -6.25 -7.26 -20.11
N PHE A 153 -5.10 -7.23 -20.79
CA PHE A 153 -4.99 -7.68 -22.18
C PHE A 153 -5.42 -9.15 -22.34
N LEU A 154 -5.00 -10.04 -21.44
CA LEU A 154 -5.42 -11.45 -21.42
C LEU A 154 -6.93 -11.61 -21.20
N LYS A 155 -7.53 -10.88 -20.26
CA LYS A 155 -8.99 -10.90 -20.05
C LYS A 155 -9.75 -10.34 -21.24
N LEU A 156 -9.23 -9.29 -21.89
CA LEU A 156 -9.80 -8.75 -23.12
C LEU A 156 -9.69 -9.74 -24.28
N ASP A 157 -8.57 -10.44 -24.40
CA ASP A 157 -8.32 -11.44 -25.44
C ASP A 157 -9.23 -12.66 -25.30
N VAL A 158 -9.52 -13.09 -24.06
CA VAL A 158 -10.48 -14.16 -23.78
C VAL A 158 -11.92 -13.71 -24.02
N CYS A 159 -12.27 -12.47 -23.66
CA CYS A 159 -13.64 -11.96 -23.76
C CYS A 159 -14.03 -11.47 -25.17
N PHE A 160 -13.05 -11.06 -25.99
CA PHE A 160 -13.28 -10.59 -27.38
C PHE A 160 -12.38 -11.32 -28.41
N PRO A 161 -12.64 -12.61 -28.69
CA PRO A 161 -11.85 -13.41 -29.64
C PRO A 161 -11.95 -12.92 -31.10
N PHE A 162 -12.91 -12.04 -31.42
CA PHE A 162 -13.16 -11.55 -32.78
C PHE A 162 -12.08 -10.58 -33.29
N PHE A 163 -11.51 -9.74 -32.43
CA PHE A 163 -10.47 -8.78 -32.83
C PHE A 163 -9.15 -9.48 -33.24
N ARG A 164 -8.86 -10.65 -32.65
CA ARG A 164 -7.73 -11.50 -33.04
C ARG A 164 -7.89 -12.06 -34.46
N LYS A 165 -9.09 -12.53 -34.81
CA LYS A 165 -9.34 -13.15 -36.12
C LYS A 165 -9.16 -12.15 -37.27
N ARG A 166 -9.53 -10.88 -37.07
CA ARG A 166 -9.38 -9.82 -38.08
C ARG A 166 -7.93 -9.33 -38.25
N ARG A 167 -7.12 -9.35 -37.18
CA ARG A 167 -5.69 -8.97 -37.23
C ARG A 167 -4.80 -10.10 -37.75
N MET A 168 -5.15 -11.36 -37.47
CA MET A 168 -4.41 -12.51 -37.98
C MET A 168 -4.81 -12.91 -39.40
N ALA A 169 -6.06 -12.67 -39.83
CA ALA A 169 -6.46 -12.87 -41.23
C ALA A 169 -5.65 -12.04 -42.24
N GLY A 170 -5.11 -10.89 -41.82
CA GLY A 170 -4.19 -10.09 -42.63
C GLY A 170 -2.75 -10.62 -42.69
N LYS A 171 -2.37 -11.59 -41.85
CA LYS A 171 -1.05 -12.25 -41.85
C LYS A 171 -1.08 -13.69 -42.36
N TYR A 172 -2.24 -14.35 -42.34
CA TYR A 172 -2.38 -15.73 -42.84
C TYR A 172 -2.22 -15.85 -44.37
N ILE A 173 -2.34 -14.77 -45.13
CA ILE A 173 -2.09 -14.81 -46.59
C ILE A 173 -0.58 -14.81 -46.91
N GLU A 174 0.29 -14.46 -45.95
CA GLU A 174 1.72 -14.25 -46.23
C GLU A 174 2.67 -15.28 -45.56
N ASP A 175 2.19 -16.08 -44.59
CA ASP A 175 3.04 -16.99 -43.80
C ASP A 175 2.79 -18.50 -44.01
N GLU A 176 1.88 -18.92 -44.91
CA GLU A 176 1.68 -20.36 -45.23
C GLU A 176 2.92 -21.01 -45.90
N SER A 177 3.96 -20.22 -46.23
CA SER A 177 5.23 -20.71 -46.78
C SER A 177 6.33 -20.98 -45.74
N ARG A 178 6.18 -20.61 -44.45
CA ARG A 178 7.31 -20.69 -43.50
C ARG A 178 6.95 -21.28 -42.14
N ASN A 179 7.31 -22.55 -42.01
CA ASN A 179 7.80 -23.20 -40.78
C ASN A 179 6.78 -23.80 -39.82
N LEU A 180 6.58 -25.09 -40.09
CA LEU A 180 5.99 -26.17 -39.30
C LEU A 180 6.74 -26.53 -37.99
N ASP A 181 7.66 -25.71 -37.47
CA ASP A 181 8.69 -26.20 -36.52
C ASP A 181 8.79 -25.50 -35.15
N SER A 182 7.77 -24.74 -34.72
CA SER A 182 7.78 -24.08 -33.40
C SER A 182 6.68 -24.59 -32.46
N ASN A 183 6.55 -25.92 -32.33
CA ASN A 183 5.52 -26.57 -31.50
C ASN A 183 6.02 -27.12 -30.16
N TYR A 184 7.27 -26.86 -29.77
CA TYR A 184 7.80 -27.30 -28.47
C TYR A 184 7.59 -26.27 -27.36
N LEU A 185 7.84 -24.99 -27.64
CA LEU A 185 7.76 -23.92 -26.63
C LEU A 185 6.32 -23.55 -26.26
N THR A 186 5.43 -23.46 -27.24
CA THR A 186 3.99 -23.22 -27.03
C THR A 186 3.34 -24.36 -26.25
N LYS A 187 3.74 -25.60 -26.53
CA LYS A 187 3.24 -26.77 -25.81
C LYS A 187 3.78 -26.83 -24.38
N LYS A 188 5.04 -26.45 -24.16
CA LYS A 188 5.66 -26.34 -22.83
C LYS A 188 5.09 -25.19 -22.00
N LEU A 189 4.74 -24.06 -22.62
CA LEU A 189 4.10 -22.91 -21.96
C LEU A 189 2.65 -23.22 -21.54
N LEU A 190 1.89 -23.88 -22.42
CA LEU A 190 0.52 -24.33 -22.10
C LEU A 190 0.49 -25.41 -21.01
N MET A 191 1.52 -26.26 -20.93
CA MET A 191 1.66 -27.25 -19.86
C MET A 191 2.07 -26.64 -18.51
N LEU A 192 2.69 -25.44 -18.52
CA LEU A 192 2.97 -24.68 -17.30
C LEU A 192 1.69 -23.98 -16.80
N ASP A 193 0.86 -23.47 -17.71
CA ASP A 193 -0.41 -22.79 -17.39
C ASP A 193 -1.49 -23.79 -16.91
N ALA A 194 -1.50 -25.01 -17.45
CA ALA A 194 -2.45 -26.06 -17.05
C ALA A 194 -2.13 -26.75 -15.72
N LYS A 195 -1.01 -26.42 -15.06
CA LYS A 195 -0.62 -27.02 -13.76
C LYS A 195 -0.90 -26.12 -12.56
N GLU A 196 -1.48 -24.95 -12.76
CA GLU A 196 -1.78 -23.99 -11.69
C GLU A 196 -3.29 -23.86 -11.43
N ASP A 197 -3.93 -24.99 -11.12
CA ASP A 197 -5.23 -25.00 -10.46
C ASP A 197 -5.05 -25.61 -9.06
N ILE A 198 -4.83 -24.76 -8.05
CA ILE A 198 -5.08 -25.11 -6.65
C ILE A 198 -5.67 -23.89 -5.92
N GLN A 199 -6.87 -24.10 -5.38
CA GLN A 199 -7.47 -23.34 -4.29
C GLN A 199 -7.34 -24.23 -3.02
N PRO A 200 -7.45 -23.69 -1.79
CA PRO A 200 -6.56 -22.81 -1.04
C PRO A 200 -5.92 -23.51 0.20
N GLU A 201 -4.98 -22.81 0.85
CA GLU A 201 -4.40 -23.04 2.20
C GLU A 201 -3.26 -24.08 2.39
N GLU A 202 -2.35 -23.68 3.30
CA GLU A 202 -1.16 -24.37 3.85
C GLU A 202 0.07 -24.56 2.94
N ASP A 203 1.05 -23.64 3.05
CA ASP A 203 2.39 -23.97 3.58
C ASP A 203 3.39 -22.83 3.34
N SER A 204 3.64 -22.04 4.39
CA SER A 204 4.69 -21.01 4.42
C SER A 204 6.12 -21.57 4.25
N ALA A 205 6.29 -22.89 4.31
CA ALA A 205 7.55 -23.60 4.13
C ALA A 205 7.95 -23.76 2.65
N SER A 206 7.01 -23.92 1.72
CA SER A 206 7.31 -24.15 0.30
C SER A 206 7.82 -22.90 -0.42
N LEU A 207 7.32 -21.72 -0.03
CA LEU A 207 7.78 -20.42 -0.52
C LEU A 207 9.20 -20.07 -0.04
N GLN A 208 9.60 -20.52 1.15
CA GLN A 208 10.95 -20.32 1.67
C GLN A 208 11.98 -21.16 0.91
N VAL A 209 11.63 -22.42 0.59
CA VAL A 209 12.49 -23.31 -0.20
C VAL A 209 12.70 -22.78 -1.62
N GLN A 210 11.65 -22.28 -2.28
CA GLN A 210 11.77 -21.67 -3.61
C GLN A 210 12.58 -20.37 -3.60
N LEU A 211 12.45 -19.54 -2.55
CA LEU A 211 13.25 -18.32 -2.39
C LEU A 211 14.73 -18.63 -2.17
N GLU A 212 15.04 -19.70 -1.44
CA GLU A 212 16.42 -20.12 -1.17
C GLU A 212 17.10 -20.71 -2.43
N GLU A 213 16.37 -21.50 -3.23
CA GLU A 213 16.85 -21.96 -4.54
C GLU A 213 17.09 -20.79 -5.51
N LEU A 214 16.19 -19.81 -5.54
CA LEU A 214 16.40 -18.64 -6.39
C LEU A 214 17.58 -17.78 -5.93
N GLN A 215 17.77 -17.63 -4.62
CA GLN A 215 18.92 -16.91 -4.07
C GLN A 215 20.25 -17.62 -4.40
N LYS A 216 20.28 -18.96 -4.40
CA LYS A 216 21.45 -19.73 -4.85
C LYS A 216 21.76 -19.52 -6.33
N ILE A 217 20.75 -19.53 -7.19
CA ILE A 217 20.94 -19.27 -8.62
C ILE A 217 21.45 -17.84 -8.85
N PHE A 218 20.88 -16.86 -8.14
CA PHE A 218 21.27 -15.46 -8.28
C PHE A 218 22.68 -15.19 -7.77
N THR A 219 23.09 -15.81 -6.66
CA THR A 219 24.46 -15.69 -6.12
C THR A 219 25.48 -16.35 -7.03
N GLN A 220 25.16 -17.51 -7.62
CA GLN A 220 26.02 -18.16 -8.61
C GLN A 220 26.17 -17.29 -9.87
N PHE A 221 25.08 -16.68 -10.34
CA PHE A 221 25.12 -15.75 -11.47
C PHE A 221 25.97 -14.51 -11.17
N LEU A 222 25.86 -13.93 -9.96
CA LEU A 222 26.68 -12.80 -9.53
C LEU A 222 28.17 -13.14 -9.42
N ALA A 223 28.52 -14.35 -8.96
CA ALA A 223 29.90 -14.82 -8.91
C ALA A 223 30.51 -14.91 -10.32
N GLN A 224 29.78 -15.51 -11.26
CA GLN A 224 30.18 -15.61 -12.65
C GLN A 224 30.35 -14.22 -13.31
N HIS A 225 29.46 -13.29 -13.00
CA HIS A 225 29.52 -11.93 -13.54
C HIS A 225 30.69 -11.11 -12.98
N ASN A 226 31.08 -11.36 -11.73
CA ASN A 226 32.23 -10.71 -11.09
C ASN A 226 33.56 -11.26 -11.61
N GLU A 227 33.66 -12.57 -11.84
CA GLU A 227 34.83 -13.20 -12.46
C GLU A 227 35.08 -12.62 -13.86
N PHE A 228 34.02 -12.55 -14.68
CA PHE A 228 34.09 -11.92 -16.00
C PHE A 228 34.50 -10.43 -15.94
N ARG A 229 34.12 -9.72 -14.86
CA ARG A 229 34.49 -8.31 -14.65
C ARG A 229 35.97 -8.15 -14.32
N GLU A 230 36.56 -9.09 -13.59
CA GLU A 230 38.00 -9.10 -13.30
C GLU A 230 38.81 -9.45 -14.55
N GLU A 231 38.36 -10.42 -15.37
CA GLU A 231 38.99 -10.73 -16.67
C GLU A 231 39.02 -9.51 -17.60
N ILE A 232 37.92 -8.75 -17.66
CA ILE A 232 37.88 -7.49 -18.43
C ILE A 232 38.85 -6.46 -17.87
N ARG A 233 39.03 -6.40 -16.54
CA ARG A 233 39.97 -5.46 -15.91
C ARG A 233 41.41 -5.82 -16.24
N ASP A 234 41.75 -7.10 -16.22
CA ASP A 234 43.09 -7.61 -16.55
C ASP A 234 43.40 -7.43 -18.03
N MET A 235 42.45 -7.72 -18.92
CA MET A 235 42.59 -7.41 -20.35
C MET A 235 42.83 -5.91 -20.57
N LYS A 236 42.10 -5.05 -19.84
CA LYS A 236 42.28 -3.60 -19.95
C LYS A 236 43.66 -3.15 -19.44
N TYR A 237 44.19 -3.78 -18.39
CA TYR A 237 45.52 -3.49 -17.87
C TYR A 237 46.62 -3.93 -18.85
N GLN A 238 46.50 -5.12 -19.44
CA GLN A 238 47.41 -5.61 -20.49
C GLN A 238 47.41 -4.68 -21.71
N ILE A 239 46.25 -4.26 -22.20
CA ILE A 239 46.13 -3.30 -23.31
C ILE A 239 46.82 -1.98 -22.97
N ASN A 240 46.65 -1.46 -21.75
CA ASN A 240 47.26 -0.20 -21.35
C ASN A 240 48.80 -0.30 -21.22
N THR A 241 49.29 -1.49 -20.87
CA THR A 241 50.73 -1.77 -20.74
C THR A 241 51.37 -1.91 -22.12
N ILE A 242 50.71 -2.61 -23.05
CA ILE A 242 51.12 -2.71 -24.46
C ILE A 242 51.09 -1.33 -25.13
N SER A 243 50.06 -0.52 -24.86
CA SER A 243 49.95 0.86 -25.37
C SER A 243 51.12 1.74 -24.89
N LYS A 244 51.52 1.62 -23.62
CA LYS A 244 52.70 2.34 -23.10
C LYS A 244 54.01 1.86 -23.71
N ALA A 245 54.19 0.56 -23.92
CA ALA A 245 55.39 -0.01 -24.53
C ALA A 245 55.52 0.30 -26.04
N LEU A 246 54.44 0.71 -26.71
CA LEU A 246 54.44 1.16 -28.11
C LEU A 246 54.64 2.67 -28.27
N LEU A 247 54.65 3.44 -27.16
CA LEU A 247 54.81 4.90 -27.13
C LEU A 247 56.20 5.36 -26.62
N GLU A 248 57.06 4.42 -26.19
CA GLU A 248 58.51 4.60 -25.98
C GLU A 248 59.29 4.11 -27.22
#